data_AF-T0ZXW0-F1
#
_entry.id   AF-T0ZXW0-F1
#
_cell.length_a   1.000
_cell.length_b   1.000
_cell.length_c   1.000
_cell.angle_alpha   90.00
_cell.angle_beta   90.00
_cell.angle_gamma   90.00
#
_symmetry.space_group_name_H-M   'P 1'
#
loop_
_entity.id
_entity.type
_entity.pdbx_description
1 polymer ?
#
loop_
_entity_poly.entity_id
_entity_poly.type
_entity_poly.pdbx_seq_one_letter_code
_entity_poly.pdbx_strand_id
1 'polypeptide(L)'
;EAFAEARRVLKPRGFFAFSTFGPDTLRELRAAWGDDSRTHVNRFLDMHDLGDALMRMGFSEPVLDVERMTVNYQDALTLMRDLKAIGAHNVTAGRARSLTGKDRLRG
;
A
#
# COMPACT_ATOMS: atom_id res chain seq x y z
N GLU A 1 13.28 -7.47 4.78
CA GLU A 1 13.15 -8.94 4.59
C GLU A 1 12.84 -9.31 3.14
N ALA A 2 11.73 -8.86 2.55
CA ALA A 2 11.36 -9.23 1.17
C ALA A 2 12.44 -8.95 0.10
N PHE A 3 13.05 -7.76 0.09
CA PHE A 3 14.12 -7.42 -0.87
C PHE A 3 15.41 -8.21 -0.65
N ALA A 4 15.74 -8.58 0.58
CA ALA A 4 16.90 -9.44 0.85
C ALA A 4 16.70 -10.81 0.21
N GLU A 5 15.49 -11.37 0.34
CA GLU A 5 15.14 -12.66 -0.24
C GLU A 5 15.09 -12.60 -1.77
N ALA A 6 14.52 -11.54 -2.34
CA ALA A 6 14.55 -11.30 -3.78
C ALA A 6 16.00 -11.29 -4.31
N ARG A 7 16.92 -10.61 -3.62
CA ARG A 7 18.34 -10.60 -4.00
C ARG A 7 18.98 -11.99 -3.89
N ARG A 8 18.66 -12.76 -2.84
CA ARG A 8 19.22 -14.10 -2.60
C ARG A 8 18.90 -15.08 -3.73
N VAL A 9 17.71 -14.98 -4.33
CA VAL A 9 17.25 -15.90 -5.38
C VAL A 9 17.63 -15.47 -6.80
N LEU A 10 18.11 -14.23 -6.98
CA LEU A 10 18.58 -13.76 -8.28
C LEU A 10 19.91 -14.40 -8.67
N LYS A 11 20.06 -14.72 -9.95
CA LYS A 11 21.37 -15.02 -10.53
C LYS A 11 22.27 -13.78 -10.47
N PRO A 12 23.61 -13.93 -10.47
CA PRO A 12 24.51 -12.80 -10.66
C PRO A 12 24.09 -11.98 -11.89
N ARG A 13 24.00 -10.65 -11.74
CA ARG A 13 23.52 -9.70 -12.77
C ARG A 13 22.05 -9.91 -13.21
N GLY A 14 21.25 -10.61 -12.42
CA GLY A 14 19.81 -10.73 -12.63
C GLY A 14 19.07 -9.42 -12.45
N PHE A 15 17.90 -9.31 -13.09
CA PHE A 15 17.04 -8.14 -13.02
C PHE A 15 15.82 -8.42 -12.11
N PHE A 16 15.46 -7.44 -11.29
CA PHE A 16 14.29 -7.49 -10.42
C PHE A 16 13.39 -6.30 -10.72
N ALA A 17 12.12 -6.59 -11.04
CA ALA A 17 11.09 -5.60 -11.24
C ALA A 17 9.84 -5.98 -10.43
N PHE A 18 9.19 -4.96 -9.88
CA PHE A 18 7.95 -5.09 -9.15
C PHE A 18 7.16 -3.78 -9.24
N SER A 19 5.87 -3.84 -8.95
CA SER A 19 5.03 -2.67 -8.73
C SER A 19 4.45 -2.74 -7.32
N THR A 20 4.20 -1.59 -6.72
CA THR A 20 3.58 -1.45 -5.39
C THR A 20 2.77 -0.17 -5.34
N PHE A 21 1.88 -0.08 -4.36
CA PHE A 21 1.19 1.16 -4.03
C PHE A 21 2.13 2.17 -3.39
N GLY A 22 1.80 3.46 -3.58
CA GLY A 22 2.52 4.60 -3.03
C GLY A 22 1.70 5.36 -2.00
N PRO A 23 2.26 6.42 -1.39
CA PRO A 23 1.63 7.15 -0.28
C PRO A 23 0.32 7.83 -0.68
N ASP A 24 0.14 8.11 -1.97
CA ASP A 24 -1.06 8.70 -2.56
C ASP A 24 -2.24 7.71 -2.67
N THR A 25 -1.98 6.41 -2.62
CA THR A 25 -3.01 5.38 -2.71
C THR A 25 -3.97 5.48 -1.52
N LEU A 26 -5.29 5.46 -1.78
CA LEU A 26 -6.38 5.56 -0.79
C LEU A 26 -6.44 6.91 -0.02
N ARG A 27 -5.88 8.00 -0.56
CA ARG A 27 -5.89 9.30 0.14
C ARG A 27 -7.31 9.84 0.36
N GLU A 28 -8.19 9.65 -0.62
CA GLU A 28 -9.58 10.10 -0.56
C GLU A 28 -10.35 9.29 0.48
N LEU A 29 -10.13 7.96 0.50
CA LEU A 29 -10.71 7.10 1.52
C LEU A 29 -10.20 7.46 2.93
N ARG A 30 -8.91 7.81 3.10
CA ARG A 30 -8.40 8.34 4.38
C ARG A 30 -9.13 9.59 4.80
N ALA A 31 -9.27 10.55 3.88
CA ALA A 31 -9.96 11.80 4.16
C ALA A 31 -11.43 11.57 4.57
N ALA A 32 -12.11 10.60 3.95
CA ALA A 32 -13.50 10.25 4.27
C ALA A 32 -13.70 9.71 5.70
N TRP A 33 -12.66 9.13 6.32
CA TRP A 33 -12.73 8.69 7.72
C TRP A 33 -12.59 9.83 8.73
N GLY A 34 -12.13 11.01 8.30
CA GLY A 34 -11.86 12.16 9.18
C GLY A 34 -10.69 11.93 10.14
N ASP A 35 -10.58 12.81 11.14
CA ASP A 35 -9.52 12.76 12.16
C ASP A 35 -9.90 11.87 13.36
N ASP A 36 -10.23 10.60 13.08
CA ASP A 36 -10.30 9.57 14.13
C ASP A 36 -8.88 9.04 14.35
N SER A 37 -8.43 8.95 15.61
CA SER A 37 -7.12 8.44 16.05
C SER A 37 -6.74 7.03 15.56
N ARG A 38 -7.61 6.37 14.79
CA ARG A 38 -7.47 5.00 14.32
C ARG A 38 -6.96 4.96 12.89
N THR A 39 -6.15 3.94 12.59
CA THR A 39 -5.72 3.71 11.22
C THR A 39 -6.78 2.92 10.48
N HIS A 40 -7.46 3.56 9.53
CA HIS A 40 -8.56 2.95 8.79
C HIS A 40 -8.14 2.28 7.47
N VAL A 41 -7.02 2.68 6.88
CA VAL A 41 -6.46 2.08 5.67
C VAL A 41 -4.94 1.90 5.78
N ASN A 42 -4.36 1.10 4.89
CA ASN A 42 -2.91 0.91 4.82
C ASN A 42 -2.18 2.22 4.45
N ARG A 43 -0.97 2.37 4.99
CA ARG A 43 0.01 3.37 4.54
C ARG A 43 1.09 2.65 3.74
N PHE A 44 1.54 3.29 2.67
CA PHE A 44 2.55 2.74 1.77
C PHE A 44 3.78 3.63 1.77
N LEU A 45 4.94 3.02 1.48
CA LEU A 45 6.22 3.72 1.41
C LEU A 45 6.24 4.71 0.25
N ASP A 46 6.94 5.83 0.41
CA ASP A 46 7.26 6.70 -0.70
C ASP A 46 8.44 6.18 -1.53
N MET A 47 8.67 6.80 -2.69
CA MET A 47 9.71 6.36 -3.62
C MET A 47 11.14 6.48 -3.06
N HIS A 48 11.40 7.45 -2.17
CA HIS A 48 12.72 7.64 -1.58
C HIS A 48 12.99 6.53 -0.58
N ASP A 49 12.04 6.25 0.32
CA ASP A 49 12.13 5.15 1.28
C ASP A 49 12.30 3.79 0.60
N LEU A 50 11.61 3.60 -0.53
CA LEU A 50 11.70 2.39 -1.34
C LEU A 50 13.08 2.25 -2.01
N GLY A 51 13.59 3.33 -2.60
CA GLY A 51 14.92 3.39 -3.19
C GLY A 51 16.01 3.10 -2.16
N ASP A 52 15.94 3.75 -1.00
CA ASP A 52 16.87 3.53 0.09
C ASP A 52 16.83 2.08 0.59
N ALA A 53 15.65 1.48 0.67
CA ALA A 53 15.51 0.07 1.05
C ALA A 53 16.18 -0.88 0.05
N LEU A 54 16.06 -0.62 -1.26
CA LEU A 54 16.72 -1.40 -2.30
C LEU A 54 18.24 -1.27 -2.21
N MET A 55 18.74 -0.04 -2.05
CA MET A 55 20.18 0.24 -1.91
C MET A 55 20.76 -0.46 -0.66
N ARG A 56 20.08 -0.37 0.49
CA ARG A 56 20.50 -1.07 1.73
C ARG A 56 20.60 -2.58 1.56
N MET A 57 19.77 -3.17 0.69
CA MET A 57 19.80 -4.61 0.43
C MET A 57 20.83 -5.00 -0.64
N GLY A 58 21.53 -4.05 -1.25
CA GLY A 58 22.60 -4.30 -2.22
C GLY A 58 22.13 -4.46 -3.66
N PHE A 59 20.95 -3.92 -4.00
CA PHE A 59 20.60 -3.67 -5.40
C PHE A 59 21.38 -2.44 -5.89
N SER A 60 21.80 -2.48 -7.16
CA SER A 60 22.47 -1.37 -7.84
C SER A 60 21.50 -0.66 -8.78
N GLU A 61 21.63 0.67 -8.90
CA GLU A 61 20.92 1.48 -9.91
C GLU A 61 19.38 1.29 -9.91
N PRO A 62 18.68 1.45 -8.76
CA PRO A 62 17.23 1.36 -8.75
C PRO A 62 16.63 2.48 -9.62
N VAL A 63 15.88 2.09 -10.64
CA VAL A 63 15.04 2.99 -11.43
C VAL A 63 13.63 2.90 -10.87
N LEU A 64 13.08 4.04 -10.48
CA LEU A 64 11.76 4.15 -9.88
C LEU A 64 10.92 5.12 -10.70
N ASP A 65 9.65 4.78 -10.90
CA ASP A 65 8.66 5.64 -11.53
C ASP A 65 7.35 5.60 -10.73
N VAL A 66 6.57 6.68 -10.83
CA VAL A 66 5.27 6.79 -10.17
C VAL A 66 4.21 7.18 -11.18
N GLU A 67 3.29 6.25 -11.38
CA GLU A 67 2.05 6.48 -12.12
C GLU A 67 0.90 6.72 -11.14
N ARG A 68 0.11 7.78 -11.38
CA ARG A 68 -1.11 8.07 -10.63
C ARG A 68 -2.32 7.70 -11.45
N MET A 69 -3.05 6.68 -11.00
CA MET A 69 -4.30 6.24 -11.60
C MET A 69 -5.46 6.54 -10.66
N THR A 70 -6.55 7.10 -11.20
CA THR A 70 -7.81 7.30 -10.48
C THR A 70 -8.80 6.22 -10.87
N VAL A 71 -9.30 5.47 -9.89
CA VAL A 71 -10.34 4.46 -10.07
C VAL A 71 -11.61 4.92 -9.36
N ASN A 72 -12.71 5.02 -10.10
CA ASN A 72 -14.01 5.43 -9.56
C ASN A 72 -14.81 4.22 -9.12
N TYR A 73 -15.34 4.28 -7.91
CA TYR A 73 -16.19 3.24 -7.32
C TYR A 73 -17.59 3.78 -7.08
N GLN A 74 -18.61 2.93 -7.25
CA GLN A 74 -20.00 3.30 -6.97
C GLN A 74 -20.26 3.50 -5.47
N ASP A 75 -19.56 2.75 -4.63
CA ASP A 75 -19.68 2.83 -3.18
C ASP A 75 -18.40 2.34 -2.47
N ALA A 76 -18.26 2.70 -1.19
CA ALA A 76 -17.12 2.33 -0.35
C ALA A 76 -17.03 0.80 -0.11
N LEU A 77 -18.16 0.07 -0.15
CA LEU A 77 -18.17 -1.38 0.03
C LEU A 77 -17.45 -2.09 -1.13
N THR A 78 -17.67 -1.61 -2.35
CA THR A 78 -17.06 -2.15 -3.57
C THR A 78 -15.56 -1.90 -3.56
N LEU A 79 -15.13 -0.69 -3.21
CA LEU A 79 -13.71 -0.37 -2.98
C LEU A 79 -13.08 -1.31 -1.93
N MET A 80 -13.73 -1.51 -0.78
CA MET A 80 -13.20 -2.39 0.27
C MET A 80 -13.13 -3.86 -0.13
N ARG A 81 -14.07 -4.33 -0.96
CA ARG A 81 -14.03 -5.70 -1.52
C ARG A 81 -12.83 -5.87 -2.45
N ASP A 82 -12.56 -4.90 -3.31
CA ASP A 82 -11.42 -4.95 -4.24
C ASP A 82 -10.10 -4.90 -3.49
N LEU A 83 -9.98 -4.04 -2.47
CA LEU A 83 -8.82 -4.03 -1.57
C LEU A 83 -8.61 -5.37 -0.88
N LYS A 84 -9.69 -6.03 -0.44
CA LYS A 84 -9.61 -7.36 0.16
C LYS A 84 -9.18 -8.41 -0.87
N ALA A 85 -9.67 -8.34 -2.11
CA ALA A 85 -9.35 -9.28 -3.17
C ALA A 85 -7.85 -9.27 -3.54
N ILE A 86 -7.21 -8.10 -3.51
CA ILE A 86 -5.77 -7.95 -3.78
C ILE A 86 -4.91 -8.12 -2.51
N GLY A 87 -5.50 -8.51 -1.39
CA GLY A 87 -4.79 -8.69 -0.11
C GLY A 87 -4.44 -7.38 0.61
N ALA A 88 -4.78 -6.21 0.05
CA ALA A 88 -4.58 -4.88 0.64
C ALA A 88 -5.61 -4.54 1.75
N HIS A 89 -6.07 -5.54 2.50
CA HIS A 89 -6.85 -5.32 3.71
C HIS A 89 -6.01 -4.62 4.78
N ASN A 90 -6.65 -3.85 5.67
CA ASN A 90 -5.95 -3.09 6.69
C ASN A 90 -5.30 -4.03 7.72
N VAL A 91 -3.97 -4.13 7.69
CA VAL A 91 -3.15 -4.95 8.58
C VAL A 91 -2.38 -4.13 9.61
N THR A 92 -2.65 -2.83 9.70
CA THR A 92 -1.92 -1.93 10.60
C THR A 92 -2.22 -2.23 12.07
N ALA A 93 -1.22 -2.06 12.94
CA ALA A 93 -1.38 -2.30 14.38
C ALA A 93 -2.43 -1.38 15.02
N GLY A 94 -2.61 -0.16 14.49
CA GLY A 94 -3.59 0.82 14.96
C GLY A 94 -5.01 0.67 14.41
N ARG A 95 -5.34 -0.48 13.77
CA ARG A 95 -6.68 -0.71 13.21
C ARG A 95 -7.72 -0.98 14.29
N ALA A 96 -8.97 -0.61 14.01
CA ALA A 96 -10.09 -1.08 14.81
C ALA A 96 -10.17 -2.62 14.78
N ARG A 97 -10.38 -3.22 15.95
CA ARG A 97 -10.59 -4.68 16.11
C ARG A 97 -12.07 -5.05 16.13
N SER A 98 -12.96 -4.07 16.30
CA SER A 98 -14.41 -4.22 16.25
C SER A 98 -14.94 -4.11 14.81
N LEU A 99 -16.19 -4.54 14.61
CA LEU A 99 -16.89 -4.35 13.34
C LEU A 99 -17.14 -2.85 13.07
N THR A 100 -17.05 -2.46 11.81
CA THR A 100 -17.46 -1.13 11.35
C THR A 100 -18.98 -1.00 11.41
N GLY A 101 -19.47 0.03 12.11
CA GLY A 101 -20.90 0.32 12.21
C GLY A 101 -21.51 0.76 10.87
N LYS A 102 -22.76 0.37 10.62
CA LYS A 102 -23.50 0.66 9.38
C LYS A 102 -23.60 2.15 9.06
N ASP A 103 -23.75 2.99 10.08
CA ASP A 103 -23.88 4.44 9.89
C ASP A 103 -22.58 5.07 9.37
N ARG A 104 -21.41 4.50 9.71
CA ARG A 104 -20.12 4.93 9.15
C ARG A 104 -19.91 4.50 7.70
N LEU A 105 -20.70 3.55 7.18
CA LEU A 105 -20.62 3.09 5.79
C LEU A 105 -21.63 3.77 4.85
N ARG A 106 -22.51 4.60 5.41
CA ARG A 106 -23.59 5.30 4.68
C ARG A 106 -23.33 6.80 4.51
N GLY A 107 -22.24 7.31 5.11
CA GLY A 107 -21.81 8.69 4.99
C GLY A 107 -21.25 9.00 3.62
#